data_AF-A0AB35M5K9-F1
#
_entry.id   AF-A0AB35M5K9-F1
#
_cell.length_a   1.000
_cell.length_b   1.000
_cell.length_c   1.000
_cell.angle_alpha   90.00
_cell.angle_beta   90.00
_cell.angle_gamma   90.00
#
_symmetry.space_group_name_H-M   'P 1'
#
loop_
_entity.id
_entity.type
_entity.pdbx_description
1 polymer ?
#
loop_
_entity_poly.entity_id
_entity_poly.type
_entity_poly.pdbx_seq_one_letter_code
_entity_poly.pdbx_strand_id
1 'polypeptide(L)' 'MSLPDVAFSSVSEFFAMGGHALYVWSAWGLTAACLAGLVIATRLSRRAVEADIRRRLRRESARS' A
#
# COMPACT_ATOMS: atom_id res chain seq x y z
N MET A 1 19.57 45.90 6.25
CA MET A 1 20.00 44.52 6.55
C MET A 1 18.73 43.71 6.80
N SER A 2 18.09 43.23 5.73
CA SER A 2 16.85 42.45 5.81
C SER A 2 17.22 40.99 6.05
N LEU A 3 16.69 40.41 7.11
CA LEU A 3 16.87 38.99 7.42
C LEU A 3 16.16 38.15 6.33
N PRO A 4 16.72 37.00 5.92
CA PRO A 4 16.03 36.09 5.02
C PRO A 4 14.82 35.52 5.75
N ASP A 5 13.62 35.83 5.24
CA ASP A 5 12.38 35.17 5.62
C ASP A 5 12.57 33.67 5.39
N VAL A 6 12.60 32.95 6.51
CA VAL A 6 12.77 31.51 6.53
C VAL A 6 11.69 30.86 5.66
N ALA A 7 12.13 30.22 4.58
CA ALA A 7 11.35 29.64 3.49
C ALA A 7 10.52 28.41 3.91
N PHE A 8 9.83 28.47 5.04
CA PHE A 8 8.93 27.43 5.53
C PHE A 8 7.55 27.47 4.87
N SER A 9 7.38 28.26 3.80
CA SER A 9 6.40 28.02 2.73
C SER A 9 6.81 26.87 1.78
N SER A 10 8.04 26.34 1.91
CA SER A 10 8.65 25.31 1.04
C SER A 10 7.75 24.13 0.71
N VAL A 11 7.07 23.52 1.67
CA VAL A 11 6.37 22.24 1.39
C VAL A 11 5.19 22.43 0.44
N SER A 12 4.44 23.53 0.60
CA SER A 12 3.29 23.83 -0.27
C SER A 12 3.73 24.36 -1.64
N GLU A 13 4.84 25.10 -1.74
CA GLU A 13 5.46 25.48 -3.03
C GLU A 13 6.10 24.29 -3.75
N PHE A 14 6.68 23.33 -3.03
CA PHE A 14 7.15 22.05 -3.57
C PHE A 14 6.01 21.23 -4.17
N PHE A 15 4.80 21.32 -3.60
CA PHE A 15 3.61 20.68 -4.16
C PHE A 15 2.96 21.51 -5.29
N ALA A 16 3.10 22.84 -5.27
CA ALA A 16 2.42 23.76 -6.17
C ALA A 16 3.23 24.19 -7.41
N MET A 17 4.49 23.74 -7.55
CA MET A 17 5.26 23.93 -8.79
C MET A 17 4.79 22.95 -9.90
N GLY A 18 3.50 23.00 -10.22
CA GLY A 18 2.81 22.54 -11.45
C GLY A 18 2.86 21.07 -11.86
N GLY A 19 4.03 20.41 -11.81
CA GLY A 19 4.26 19.13 -12.49
C GLY A 19 4.83 18.01 -11.62
N HIS A 20 5.65 18.28 -10.61
CA HIS A 20 6.43 17.21 -9.94
C HIS A 20 5.74 16.57 -8.73
N ALA A 21 4.82 17.27 -8.08
CA ALA A 21 4.04 16.74 -6.97
C ALA A 21 3.28 15.46 -7.35
N LEU A 22 2.62 15.47 -8.50
CA LEU A 22 1.91 14.32 -9.06
C LEU A 22 2.85 13.13 -9.32
N TYR A 23 4.09 13.37 -9.77
CA TYR A 23 5.08 12.31 -9.98
C TYR A 23 5.52 11.65 -8.67
N VAL A 24 5.83 12.45 -7.64
CA VAL A 24 6.28 11.93 -6.35
C VAL A 24 5.16 11.14 -5.68
N TRP A 25 3.95 11.69 -5.65
CA TRP A 25 2.80 11.00 -5.08
C TRP A 25 2.39 9.77 -5.87
N SER A 26 2.56 9.75 -7.20
CA SER A 26 2.30 8.56 -8.00
C SER A 26 3.34 7.47 -7.74
N ALA A 27 4.63 7.82 -7.64
CA ALA A 27 5.68 6.86 -7.31
C ALA A 27 5.49 6.29 -5.90
N TRP A 28 5.26 7.14 -4.91
CA TRP A 28 4.96 6.72 -3.53
C TRP A 28 3.65 5.95 -3.43
N GLY A 29 2.62 6.38 -4.15
CA GLY A 29 1.33 5.71 -4.24
C GLY A 29 1.43 4.34 -4.88
N LEU A 30 2.25 4.19 -5.92
CA LEU A 30 2.51 2.91 -6.58
C LEU A 30 3.27 1.96 -5.65
N THR A 31 4.30 2.45 -4.96
CA THR A 31 5.03 1.67 -3.96
C THR A 31 4.12 1.24 -2.81
N ALA A 32 3.30 2.16 -2.29
CA ALA A 32 2.31 1.87 -1.25
C ALA A 32 1.25 0.87 -1.73
N ALA A 33 0.79 0.98 -2.98
CA ALA A 33 -0.14 0.04 -3.59
C ALA A 33 0.48 -1.36 -3.77
N CYS A 34 1.74 -1.47 -4.17
CA CYS A 34 2.46 -2.74 -4.22
C CYS A 34 2.59 -3.37 -2.84
N LEU A 35 2.98 -2.59 -1.82
CA LEU A 35 3.06 -3.05 -0.43
C LEU A 35 1.70 -3.50 0.10
N ALA A 36 0.66 -2.69 -0.10
CA ALA A 36 -0.71 -3.03 0.26
C ALA A 36 -1.17 -4.30 -0.46
N GLY A 37 -0.89 -4.43 -1.75
CA GLY A 37 -1.16 -5.62 -2.55
C GLY A 37 -0.47 -6.85 -2.00
N LEU A 38 0.79 -6.74 -1.58
CA LEU A 38 1.54 -7.83 -0.96
C LEU A 38 0.93 -8.23 0.38
N VAL A 39 0.61 -7.26 1.24
CA VAL A 39 -0.05 -7.50 2.53
C VAL A 39 -1.41 -8.18 2.32
N ILE A 40 -2.23 -7.68 1.39
CA ILE A 40 -3.52 -8.26 1.04
C ILE A 40 -3.34 -9.67 0.50
N ALA A 41 -2.39 -9.91 -0.40
CA ALA A 41 -2.08 -11.23 -0.95
C ALA A 41 -1.63 -12.21 0.15
N THR A 42 -0.78 -11.78 1.09
CA THR A 42 -0.39 -12.59 2.25
C THR A 42 -1.60 -12.91 3.13
N ARG A 43 -2.49 -11.95 3.40
CA ARG A 43 -3.71 -12.20 4.19
C ARG A 43 -4.69 -13.13 3.47
N LEU A 44 -4.85 -12.97 2.16
CA LEU A 44 -5.69 -13.84 1.33
C LEU A 44 -5.12 -15.25 1.25
N SER A 45 -3.81 -15.40 1.04
CA SER A 45 -3.14 -16.71 1.07
C SER A 45 -3.34 -17.42 2.40
N ARG A 46 -3.19 -16.69 3.52
CA ARG A 46 -3.47 -17.26 4.85
C ARG A 46 -4.90 -17.76 4.98
N ARG A 47 -5.88 -17.00 4.48
CA ARG A 47 -7.29 -17.42 4.46
C ARG A 47 -7.54 -18.58 3.50
N ALA A 48 -6.86 -18.61 2.36
CA ALA A 48 -6.99 -19.66 1.34
C ALA A 48 -6.45 -21.00 1.86
N VAL A 49 -5.30 -20.99 2.56
CA VAL A 49 -4.75 -22.18 3.20
C VAL A 49 -5.71 -22.73 4.26
N GLU A 50 -6.28 -21.86 5.09
CA GLU A 50 -7.26 -22.27 6.11
C GLU A 50 -8.56 -22.82 5.49
N ALA A 51 -8.99 -22.23 4.36
CA ALA A 51 -10.13 -22.72 3.59
C ALA A 51 -9.85 -24.08 2.91
N ASP A 52 -8.62 -24.31 2.45
CA ASP A 52 -8.23 -25.60 1.85
C ASP A 52 -8.21 -26.71 2.90
N ILE A 53 -7.68 -26.44 4.10
CA ILE A 53 -7.70 -27.39 5.22
C ILE A 53 -9.15 -27.75 5.59
N ARG A 54 -10.04 -26.77 5.71
CA ARG A 54 -11.48 -27.01 5.96
C ARG A 54 -12.16 -27.82 4.85
N ARG A 55 -11.77 -27.61 3.59
CA ARG A 55 -12.28 -28.40 2.45
C ARG A 55 -11.81 -29.85 2.48
N ARG A 56 -10.57 -30.12 2.92
CA ARG A 56 -10.03 -31.48 3.04
C ARG A 56 -10.74 -32.27 4.13
N LEU A 57 -10.93 -31.66 5.31
CA LEU A 57 -11.65 -32.29 6.42
C LEU A 57 -13.09 -32.70 6.05
N ARG A 58 -13.80 -31.87 5.28
CA ARG A 58 -15.14 -32.22 4.77
C ARG A 58 -15.16 -33.41 3.81
N ARG A 59 -14.07 -33.67 3.09
CA ARG A 59 -13.96 -34.81 2.17
C ARG A 59 -13.61 -36.09 2.92
N GLU A 60 -12.79 -36.01 3.97
CA GLU A 60 -12.50 -37.16 4.84
C GLU A 60 -13.73 -37.57 5.64
N SER A 61 -14.50 -36.62 6.20
CA SER A 61 -15.74 -36.92 6.93
C SER A 61 -16.87 -37.47 6.05
N ALA A 62 -16.80 -37.26 4.72
CA ALA A 62 -17.75 -37.84 3.78
C ALA A 62 -17.31 -39.23 3.27
N ARG A 63 -16.11 -39.69 3.65
CA ARG A 63 -15.54 -40.99 3.26
C ARG A 63 -15.50 -41.99 4.44
N SER A 64 -15.79 -41.55 5.67
CA SER A 64 -16.10 -42.41 6.84
C SER A 64 -17.59 -42.69 6.95
#